data_AF-A0A1M7KZD1-F1
#
_entry.id   AF-A0A1M7KZD1-F1
#
_cell.length_a   1.000
_cell.length_b   1.000
_cell.length_c   1.000
_cell.angle_alpha   90.00
_cell.angle_beta   90.00
_cell.angle_gamma   90.00
#
_symmetry.space_group_name_H-M   'P 1'
#
loop_
_entity.id
_entity.type
_entity.pdbx_description
1 polymer ?
#
loop_
_entity_poly.entity_id
_entity_poly.type
_entity_poly.pdbx_seq_one_letter_code
_entity_poly.pdbx_strand_id
1 'polypeptide(L)' 'MAKVDFNYYALYLKKYLVDNDDPRKDDAEFINDRADLAGQEFETNRLNGLEVFQAEELAMEVLMSGL' A
#
# COMPACT_ATOMS: atom_id res chain seq x y z
N MET A 1 3.77 9.56 -15.07
CA MET A 1 3.57 8.24 -14.44
C MET A 1 3.30 8.49 -12.96
N ALA A 2 2.30 7.80 -12.41
CA ALA A 2 1.64 8.14 -11.16
C ALA A 2 2.61 8.04 -9.98
N LYS A 3 3.05 9.19 -9.46
CA LYS A 3 3.88 9.24 -8.24
C LYS A 3 3.04 9.45 -6.97
N VAL A 4 1.72 9.51 -7.12
CA VAL A 4 0.80 9.89 -6.04
C VAL A 4 0.42 8.68 -5.19
N ASP A 5 0.36 7.47 -5.78
CA ASP A 5 -0.19 6.29 -5.12
C ASP A 5 0.78 5.67 -4.10
N PHE A 6 2.09 5.63 -4.38
CA PHE A 6 3.11 5.19 -3.42
C PHE A 6 3.10 6.00 -2.11
N ASN A 7 2.87 7.31 -2.22
CA ASN A 7 2.79 8.18 -1.06
C ASN A 7 1.52 7.92 -0.24
N TYR A 8 0.40 7.57 -0.87
CA TYR A 8 -0.84 7.26 -0.17
C TYR A 8 -0.70 5.98 0.67
N TYR A 9 -0.22 4.88 0.05
CA TYR A 9 -0.09 3.60 0.75
C TYR A 9 0.94 3.65 1.90
N ALA A 10 2.06 4.36 1.71
CA ALA A 10 3.06 4.53 2.76
C ALA A 10 2.51 5.33 3.96
N LEU A 11 1.76 6.41 3.69
CA LEU A 11 1.13 7.22 4.74
C LEU A 11 0.05 6.44 5.49
N TYR A 12 -0.77 5.68 4.76
CA TYR A 12 -1.79 4.82 5.35
C TYR A 12 -1.16 3.78 6.27
N LEU A 13 -0.18 3.03 5.75
CA LEU A 13 0.46 1.95 6.48
C LEU A 13 1.18 2.48 7.73
N LYS A 14 1.93 3.57 7.60
CA LYS A 14 2.60 4.21 8.74
C LYS A 14 1.59 4.60 9.82
N LYS A 15 0.48 5.23 9.43
CA LYS A 15 -0.57 5.59 10.38
C LYS A 15 -1.13 4.35 11.09
N TYR A 16 -1.44 3.30 10.33
CA TYR A 16 -1.96 2.05 10.88
C TYR A 16 -0.98 1.42 11.89
N LEU A 17 0.31 1.32 11.55
CA LEU A 17 1.32 0.76 12.45
C LEU A 17 1.46 1.57 13.75
N VAL A 18 1.42 2.90 13.66
CA VAL A 18 1.45 3.79 14.84
C VAL A 18 0.21 3.61 15.71
N ASP A 19 -0.98 3.56 15.10
CA ASP A 19 -2.24 3.41 15.81
C ASP A 19 -2.35 2.06 16.53
N ASN A 20 -1.63 1.03 16.07
CA ASN A 20 -1.62 -0.33 16.64
C ASN A 20 -0.38 -0.64 17.51
N ASP A 21 0.49 0.34 17.75
CA ASP A 21 1.76 0.16 18.48
C ASP A 21 2.67 -0.94 17.89
N ASP A 22 2.62 -1.12 16.57
CA ASP A 22 3.41 -2.14 15.88
C ASP A 22 4.91 -1.80 15.92
N PRO A 23 5.81 -2.76 16.23
CA PRO A 23 7.25 -2.51 16.29
C PRO A 23 7.85 -2.05 14.95
N ARG A 24 7.19 -2.33 13.81
CA ARG A 24 7.63 -1.92 12.47
C ARG A 24 7.25 -0.47 12.13
N LYS A 25 6.60 0.28 13.03
CA LYS A 25 6.14 1.66 12.79
C LYS A 25 7.25 2.66 12.40
N ASP A 26 8.49 2.38 12.82
CA ASP A 26 9.68 3.18 12.48
C ASP A 26 10.56 2.53 11.41
N ASP A 27 10.18 1.35 10.92
CA ASP A 27 10.88 0.63 9.85
C ASP A 27 10.48 1.22 8.49
N ALA A 28 11.25 2.22 8.06
CA ALA A 28 11.01 2.91 6.80
C ALA A 28 11.18 2.00 5.57
N GLU A 29 12.06 1.00 5.63
CA GLU A 29 12.27 0.06 4.52
C GLU A 29 11.03 -0.84 4.37
N PHE A 30 10.56 -1.41 5.48
CA PHE A 30 9.31 -2.19 5.50
C PHE A 30 8.11 -1.40 4.97
N ILE A 31 7.95 -0.15 5.41
CA ILE A 31 6.82 0.69 4.98
C ILE A 31 6.88 1.01 3.48
N ASN A 32 8.06 1.37 2.98
CA ASN A 32 8.23 1.71 1.56
C ASN A 32 8.06 0.48 0.66
N ASP A 33 8.71 -0.63 0.98
CA ASP A 33 8.60 -1.87 0.20
C ASP A 33 7.15 -2.34 0.12
N ARG A 34 6.41 -2.21 1.22
CA ARG A 34 5.01 -2.60 1.24
C ARG A 34 4.10 -1.66 0.47
N ALA A 35 4.33 -0.36 0.58
CA ALA A 35 3.61 0.64 -0.20
C ALA A 35 3.89 0.49 -1.71
N ASP A 36 5.12 0.15 -2.07
CA ASP A 36 5.54 -0.10 -3.44
C ASP A 36 4.85 -1.35 -4.00
N LEU A 37 4.78 -2.43 -3.23
CA LEU A 37 4.06 -3.63 -3.63
C LEU A 37 2.57 -3.37 -3.84
N ALA A 38 1.93 -2.63 -2.93
CA ALA A 38 0.52 -2.25 -3.06
C ALA A 38 0.28 -1.36 -4.29
N GLY A 39 1.17 -0.37 -4.54
CA GLY A 39 1.11 0.50 -5.72
C GLY A 39 1.27 -0.27 -7.03
N GLN A 40 2.21 -1.22 -7.08
CA GLN A 40 2.40 -2.09 -8.25
C GLN A 40 1.19 -2.98 -8.51
N GLU A 41 0.55 -3.51 -7.45
CA GLU A 41 -0.67 -4.29 -7.58
C GLU A 41 -1.81 -3.45 -8.14
N PHE A 42 -1.99 -2.23 -7.61
CA PHE A 42 -2.97 -1.27 -8.14
C PHE A 42 -2.74 -0.98 -9.63
N GLU A 43 -1.53 -0.57 -10.00
CA GLU A 43 -1.18 -0.23 -11.38
C GLU A 43 -1.38 -1.43 -12.32
N THR A 44 -0.94 -2.62 -11.91
CA THR A 44 -1.10 -3.85 -12.69
C THR A 44 -2.57 -4.15 -12.94
N ASN A 45 -3.42 -4.08 -11.91
CA ASN A 45 -4.85 -4.32 -12.04
C ASN A 45 -5.56 -3.25 -12.89
N ARG A 46 -5.15 -1.99 -12.78
CA ARG A 46 -5.63 -0.90 -13.65
C ARG A 46 -5.29 -1.16 -15.12
N LEU A 47 -4.08 -1.64 -15.41
CA LEU A 47 -3.66 -2.01 -16.76
C LEU A 47 -4.44 -3.22 -17.30
N ASN A 48 -4.85 -4.13 -16.43
CA ASN A 48 -5.71 -5.27 -16.78
C ASN A 48 -7.20 -4.90 -16.96
N GLY A 49 -7.55 -3.62 -16.80
CA GLY A 49 -8.90 -3.10 -17.06
C GLY A 49 -9.84 -3.12 -15.85
N LEU A 50 -9.33 -3.38 -14.64
CA LEU A 50 -10.13 -3.25 -13.43
C LEU A 50 -10.51 -1.78 -13.17
N GLU A 51 -11.70 -1.59 -12.62
CA GLU A 51 -12.12 -0.29 -12.11
C GLU A 51 -11.25 0.12 -10.91
N VAL A 52 -11.18 1.43 -10.66
CA VAL A 52 -10.33 2.01 -9.61
C VAL A 52 -10.61 1.36 -8.25
N PHE A 53 -11.89 1.24 -7.89
CA PHE A 53 -12.29 0.64 -6.60
C PHE A 53 -11.84 -0.82 -6.46
N GLN A 54 -11.92 -1.60 -7.53
CA GLN A 54 -11.52 -3.00 -7.51
C GLN A 54 -10.00 -3.17 -7.41
N ALA A 55 -9.24 -2.35 -8.14
CA ALA A 55 -7.78 -2.34 -8.06
C ALA A 55 -7.30 -1.84 -6.68
N GLU A 56 -8.00 -0.88 -6.09
CA GLU A 56 -7.70 -0.35 -4.76
C GLU A 56 -7.94 -1.39 -3.67
N GLU A 57 -9.03 -2.15 -3.74
CA GLU A 57 -9.32 -3.24 -2.79
C GLU A 57 -8.17 -4.26 -2.76
N LEU A 58 -7.70 -4.72 -3.93
CA LEU A 58 -6.59 -5.68 -4.03
C LEU A 58 -5.27 -5.09 -3.51
N ALA A 59 -4.98 -3.83 -3.83
CA ALA A 59 -3.80 -3.15 -3.32
C ALA A 59 -3.83 -3.03 -1.78
N MET A 60 -5.01 -2.79 -1.20
CA MET A 60 -5.18 -2.73 0.26
C MET A 60 -5.02 -4.10 0.92
N GLU A 61 -5.48 -5.18 0.29
CA GLU A 61 -5.22 -6.55 0.76
C GLU A 61 -3.71 -6.84 0.82
N VAL A 62 -2.98 -6.48 -0.24
CA VAL A 62 -1.51 -6.59 -0.28
C VAL A 62 -0.85 -5.74 0.81
N LEU A 63 -1.29 -4.48 0.97
CA LEU A 63 -0.76 -3.56 1.97
C LEU A 63 -0.92 -4.12 3.39
N MET A 64 -2.08 -4.69 3.72
CA MET A 64 -2.40 -5.21 5.06
C MET A 64 -1.95 -6.65 5.33
N SER A 65 -1.47 -7.37 4.31
CA SER A 65 -1.20 -8.80 4.42
C SER A 65 -0.12 -9.13 5.47
N GLY A 66 -0.45 -9.94 6.48
CA GLY A 66 0.52 -10.33 7.52
C GLY A 66 0.99 -9.18 8.41
N LEU A 67 0.17 -8.14 8.55
CA LEU A 67 0.27 -7.18 9.65
C LEU A 67 -0.25 -7.81 10.95
#